data_AF-A0A1F7GE73-F1
#
_entry.id   AF-A0A1F7GE73-F1
#
_cell.length_a   1.000
_cell.length_b   1.000
_cell.length_c   1.000
_cell.angle_alpha   90.00
_cell.angle_beta   90.00
_cell.angle_gamma   90.00
#
_symmetry.space_group_name_H-M   'P 1'
#
loop_
_entity.id
_entity.type
_entity.pdbx_description
1 polymer ?
#
loop_
_entity_poly.entity_id
_entity_poly.type
_entity_poly.pdbx_seq_one_letter_code
_entity_poly.pdbx_strand_id
1 'polypeptide(L)'
;MNNIISILILLILTVITGWGDTQFFIHSSQIWQKGRIIWPEIVKSTFGVSIAIVSYWLALKYLQEFKIISAEIQTILWFLIVIIGVAAVSGKFSTWPATEKIISLVIIVGLGWLLIKTGG
;
A
#
# COMPACT_ATOMS: atom_id res chain seq x y z
N MET A 1 -22.81 -12.91 3.09
CA MET A 1 -22.16 -12.84 1.76
C MET A 1 -21.30 -14.09 1.61
N ASN A 2 -21.17 -14.71 0.43
CA ASN A 2 -20.29 -15.88 0.29
C ASN A 2 -18.85 -15.50 0.63
N ASN A 3 -18.15 -16.30 1.43
CA ASN A 3 -16.76 -16.03 1.87
C ASN A 3 -15.83 -15.71 0.69
N ILE A 4 -16.01 -16.40 -0.45
CA ILE A 4 -15.24 -16.17 -1.69
C ILE A 4 -15.45 -14.74 -2.21
N ILE A 5 -16.69 -14.24 -2.19
CA ILE A 5 -17.01 -12.88 -2.66
C ILE A 5 -16.38 -11.83 -1.73
N SER A 6 -16.43 -12.04 -0.41
CA SER A 6 -15.76 -11.16 0.56
C SER A 6 -14.26 -11.08 0.33
N ILE A 7 -13.60 -12.22 0.06
CA ILE A 7 -12.16 -12.26 -0.24
C ILE A 7 -11.85 -11.49 -1.54
N LEU A 8 -12.63 -11.70 -2.59
CA LEU A 8 -12.43 -11.00 -3.87
C LEU A 8 -12.59 -9.49 -3.71
N ILE A 9 -13.63 -9.04 -3.00
CA ILE A 9 -13.84 -7.61 -2.73
C ILE A 9 -12.70 -7.05 -1.88
N LEU A 10 -12.27 -7.78 -0.84
CA LEU A 10 -11.13 -7.39 -0.01
C LEU A 10 -9.87 -7.21 -0.87
N LEU A 11 -9.54 -8.16 -1.75
CA LEU A 11 -8.38 -8.07 -2.62
C LEU A 11 -8.46 -6.86 -3.56
N ILE A 12 -9.62 -6.64 -4.19
CA ILE A 12 -9.85 -5.49 -5.07
C ILE A 12 -9.69 -4.18 -4.30
N LEU A 13 -10.34 -4.05 -3.14
CA LEU A 13 -10.24 -2.85 -2.31
C LEU A 13 -8.81 -2.59 -1.88
N THR A 14 -8.08 -3.63 -1.47
CA THR A 14 -6.69 -3.46 -1.02
C THR A 14 -5.77 -3.03 -2.17
N VAL A 15 -5.99 -3.54 -3.38
CA VAL A 15 -5.27 -3.08 -4.59
C VAL A 15 -5.61 -1.62 -4.90
N ILE A 16 -6.89 -1.23 -4.82
CA ILE A 16 -7.31 0.17 -5.02
C ILE A 16 -6.68 1.08 -3.97
N THR A 17 -6.64 0.66 -2.71
CA THR A 17 -6.00 1.39 -1.62
C THR A 17 -4.53 1.62 -1.93
N GLY A 18 -3.77 0.55 -2.17
CA GLY A 18 -2.35 0.67 -2.45
C GLY A 18 -2.03 1.44 -3.72
N TRP A 19 -2.90 1.39 -4.74
CA TRP A 19 -2.79 2.24 -5.93
C TRP A 19 -2.99 3.72 -5.58
N GLY A 20 -4.02 4.07 -4.80
CA GLY A 20 -4.26 5.43 -4.35
C GLY A 20 -3.08 6.01 -3.56
N ASP A 21 -2.55 5.23 -2.62
CA ASP A 21 -1.36 5.60 -1.85
C ASP A 21 -0.11 5.73 -2.73
N THR A 22 0.05 4.84 -3.72
CA THR A 22 1.13 4.96 -4.70
C THR A 22 1.06 6.30 -5.43
N GLN A 23 -0.13 6.72 -5.88
CA GLN A 23 -0.31 8.04 -6.50
C GLN A 23 0.00 9.17 -5.51
N PHE A 24 -0.44 9.05 -4.26
CA PHE A 24 -0.09 10.01 -3.20
C PHE A 24 1.43 10.13 -3.04
N PHE A 25 2.17 9.03 -2.89
CA PHE A 25 3.62 9.08 -2.68
C PHE A 25 4.40 9.63 -3.89
N ILE A 26 4.00 9.25 -5.11
CA ILE A 26 4.65 9.73 -6.33
C ILE A 26 4.48 11.25 -6.47
N HIS A 27 3.26 11.77 -6.34
CA HIS A 27 2.99 13.20 -6.55
C HIS A 27 3.45 14.04 -5.34
N SER A 28 3.32 13.53 -4.11
CA SER A 28 3.80 14.24 -2.92
C SER A 28 5.31 14.48 -2.94
N SER A 29 6.07 13.55 -3.50
CA SER A 29 7.52 13.70 -3.71
C SER A 29 7.89 14.85 -4.68
N GLN A 30 6.92 15.35 -5.44
CA GLN A 30 7.10 16.39 -6.46
C GLN A 30 6.47 17.73 -6.08
N ILE A 31 5.85 17.86 -4.90
CA ILE A 31 5.18 19.09 -4.44
C ILE A 31 6.17 20.26 -4.37
N TRP A 32 7.39 20.01 -3.90
CA TRP A 32 8.42 21.04 -3.77
C TRP A 32 9.45 20.89 -4.88
N GLN A 33 9.50 21.85 -5.80
CA GLN A 33 10.52 21.89 -6.84
C GLN A 33 11.18 23.27 -6.87
N LYS A 34 12.52 23.30 -6.79
CA LYS A 34 13.32 24.54 -6.78
C LYS A 34 12.83 25.57 -5.75
N GLY A 35 12.42 25.11 -4.57
CA GLY A 35 11.94 25.96 -3.47
C GLY A 35 10.52 26.52 -3.66
N ARG A 36 9.78 26.07 -4.69
CA ARG A 36 8.40 26.50 -4.96
C ARG A 36 7.44 25.33 -4.84
N ILE A 37 6.21 25.63 -4.45
CA ILE A 37 5.11 24.67 -4.39
C ILE A 37 4.51 24.49 -5.79
N ILE A 38 4.38 23.23 -6.20
CA ILE A 38 3.65 22.82 -7.40
C ILE A 38 2.24 22.35 -7.00
N TRP A 39 1.27 23.25 -7.11
CA TRP A 39 -0.12 23.00 -6.75
C TRP A 39 -0.78 21.80 -7.45
N PRO A 40 -0.55 21.56 -8.76
CA PRO A 40 -1.09 20.35 -9.40
C PRO A 40 -0.69 19.05 -8.70
N GLU A 41 0.54 18.98 -8.18
CA GLU A 41 1.04 17.80 -7.47
C GLU A 41 0.34 17.62 -6.12
N ILE A 42 0.03 18.72 -5.42
CA ILE A 42 -0.79 18.68 -4.20
C ILE A 42 -2.17 18.11 -4.49
N VAL A 43 -2.84 18.59 -5.55
CA VAL A 43 -4.21 18.15 -5.88
C VAL A 43 -4.23 16.67 -6.24
N LYS A 44 -3.31 16.21 -7.10
CA LYS A 44 -3.20 14.79 -7.48
C LYS A 44 -2.86 13.91 -6.27
N SER A 45 -1.93 14.37 -5.43
CA SER A 45 -1.56 13.67 -4.20
C SER A 45 -2.76 13.53 -3.26
N THR A 46 -3.47 14.63 -3.01
CA THR A 46 -4.66 14.67 -2.14
C THR A 46 -5.78 13.77 -2.67
N PHE A 47 -5.97 13.73 -4.00
CA PHE A 47 -6.93 12.84 -4.62
C PHE A 47 -6.56 11.37 -4.43
N GLY A 48 -5.28 11.02 -4.64
CA GLY A 48 -4.76 9.67 -4.43
C GLY A 48 -5.00 9.16 -3.01
N VAL A 49 -4.62 9.94 -1.99
CA VAL A 49 -4.82 9.54 -0.59
C VAL A 49 -6.29 9.49 -0.19
N SER A 50 -7.14 10.34 -0.78
CA SER A 50 -8.58 10.30 -0.51
C SER A 50 -9.20 8.98 -1.00
N ILE A 51 -8.84 8.53 -2.19
CA ILE A 51 -9.26 7.20 -2.71
C ILE A 51 -8.71 6.09 -1.80
N ALA A 52 -7.45 6.20 -1.38
CA ALA A 52 -6.81 5.20 -0.54
C ALA A 52 -7.52 5.05 0.81
N ILE A 53 -7.76 6.16 1.51
CA ILE A 53 -8.43 6.16 2.81
C ILE A 53 -9.84 5.56 2.72
N VAL A 54 -10.64 6.00 1.74
CA VAL A 54 -12.02 5.52 1.58
C VAL A 54 -12.05 4.02 1.27
N SER A 55 -11.20 3.56 0.34
CA SER A 55 -11.12 2.13 0.01
C SER A 55 -10.58 1.29 1.17
N TYR A 56 -9.64 1.81 1.96
CA TYR A 56 -9.12 1.15 3.15
C TYR A 56 -10.20 0.96 4.21
N TRP A 57 -11.01 2.00 4.49
CA TRP A 57 -12.13 1.87 5.43
C TRP A 57 -13.15 0.82 5.00
N LEU A 58 -13.41 0.70 3.70
CA LEU A 58 -14.25 -0.37 3.17
C LEU A 58 -13.58 -1.75 3.32
N ALA A 59 -12.26 -1.84 3.12
CA ALA A 59 -11.50 -3.08 3.30
C ALA A 59 -11.49 -3.55 4.76
N LEU A 60 -11.43 -2.61 5.72
CA LEU A 60 -11.47 -2.92 7.16
C LEU A 60 -12.71 -3.72 7.56
N LYS A 61 -13.88 -3.40 6.97
CA LYS A 61 -15.10 -4.16 7.20
C LYS A 61 -14.89 -5.65 6.92
N TYR A 62 -14.27 -5.98 5.79
CA TYR A 62 -14.03 -7.37 5.39
C TYR A 62 -12.91 -8.02 6.21
N LEU A 63 -11.85 -7.29 6.55
CA LEU A 63 -10.80 -7.81 7.43
C LEU A 63 -11.35 -8.21 8.80
N GLN A 64 -12.29 -7.43 9.34
CA GLN A 64 -12.97 -7.75 10.60
C GLN A 64 -13.88 -8.99 10.49
N GLU A 65 -14.53 -9.24 9.34
CA GLU A 65 -15.27 -10.49 9.09
C GLU A 65 -14.34 -11.72 9.20
N PHE A 66 -13.05 -11.58 8.86
CA PHE A 66 -12.02 -12.61 9.00
C PHE A 66 -11.27 -12.57 10.34
N LYS A 67 -11.75 -11.80 11.33
CA LYS A 67 -11.12 -11.59 12.65
C LYS A 67 -9.72 -10.95 12.60
N ILE A 68 -9.37 -10.29 11.50
CA ILE A 68 -8.13 -9.52 11.37
C ILE A 68 -8.38 -8.10 11.90
N ILE A 69 -8.33 -7.95 13.22
CA ILE A 69 -8.66 -6.70 13.94
C ILE A 69 -7.41 -5.94 14.38
N SER A 70 -6.27 -6.64 14.51
CA SER A 70 -4.98 -6.03 14.89
C SER A 70 -4.58 -4.96 13.87
N ALA A 71 -4.35 -3.75 14.37
CA ALA A 71 -3.90 -2.61 13.56
C ALA A 71 -2.51 -2.90 12.95
N GLU A 72 -1.66 -3.64 13.67
CA GLU A 72 -0.34 -4.05 13.23
C GLU A 72 -0.42 -4.94 11.98
N ILE A 73 -1.29 -5.96 12.00
CA ILE A 73 -1.49 -6.85 10.85
C ILE A 73 -2.03 -6.07 9.64
N GLN A 74 -3.07 -5.24 9.87
CA GLN A 74 -3.67 -4.41 8.83
C GLN A 74 -2.64 -3.46 8.19
N THR A 75 -1.82 -2.83 9.02
CA THR A 75 -0.77 -1.89 8.59
C THR A 75 0.29 -2.57 7.75
N ILE A 76 0.75 -3.77 8.12
CA ILE A 76 1.77 -4.48 7.35
C ILE A 76 1.21 -4.95 6.00
N LEU A 77 -0.01 -5.51 5.98
CA LEU A 77 -0.68 -5.90 4.74
C LEU A 77 -0.81 -4.71 3.78
N TRP A 78 -1.20 -3.56 4.33
CA TRP A 78 -1.30 -2.31 3.59
C TRP A 78 0.06 -1.85 3.04
N PHE A 79 1.09 -1.75 3.90
CA PHE A 79 2.43 -1.32 3.48
C PHE A 79 3.03 -2.21 2.40
N LEU A 80 2.83 -3.53 2.47
CA LEU A 80 3.30 -4.46 1.44
C LEU A 80 2.75 -4.08 0.06
N ILE A 81 1.45 -3.82 -0.04
CA ILE A 81 0.81 -3.47 -1.32
C ILE A 81 1.25 -2.08 -1.78
N VAL A 82 1.40 -1.12 -0.87
CA VAL A 82 1.92 0.21 -1.19
C VAL A 82 3.34 0.14 -1.74
N ILE A 83 4.25 -0.59 -1.08
CA ILE A 83 5.65 -0.72 -1.52
C ILE A 83 5.71 -1.37 -2.90
N ILE A 84 4.95 -2.45 -3.13
CA ILE A 84 4.86 -3.11 -4.43
C ILE A 84 4.31 -2.13 -5.48
N GLY A 85 3.25 -1.39 -5.15
CA GLY A 85 2.64 -0.40 -6.03
C GLY A 85 3.62 0.69 -6.45
N VAL A 86 4.32 1.31 -5.49
CA VAL A 86 5.33 2.35 -5.76
C VAL A 86 6.48 1.78 -6.58
N ALA A 87 6.98 0.59 -6.24
CA ALA A 87 8.05 -0.07 -6.98
C ALA A 87 7.65 -0.34 -8.45
N ALA A 88 6.42 -0.81 -8.67
CA ALA A 88 5.88 -1.09 -10.00
C ALA A 88 5.63 0.18 -10.82
N VAL A 89 4.91 1.16 -10.25
CA VAL A 89 4.52 2.39 -10.96
C VAL A 89 5.70 3.31 -11.20
N SER A 90 6.69 3.35 -10.30
CA SER A 90 7.90 4.15 -10.53
C SER A 90 8.75 3.61 -11.69
N GLY A 91 8.54 2.36 -12.13
CA GLY A 91 9.35 1.68 -13.15
C GLY A 91 10.80 1.39 -12.76
N LYS A 92 11.26 1.93 -11.61
CA LYS A 92 12.64 1.84 -11.15
C LYS A 92 13.01 0.45 -10.64
N PHE A 93 12.02 -0.34 -10.21
CA PHE A 93 12.27 -1.67 -9.66
C PHE A 93 12.97 -2.61 -10.65
N SER A 94 12.62 -2.52 -11.95
CA SER A 94 13.28 -3.33 -12.98
C SER A 94 14.78 -2.98 -13.08
N THR A 95 15.10 -1.69 -12.92
CA THR A 95 16.47 -1.15 -12.99
C THR A 95 17.28 -1.32 -11.71
N TRP A 96 16.69 -1.84 -10.62
CA TRP A 96 17.42 -2.05 -9.38
C TRP A 96 18.51 -3.11 -9.56
N PRO A 97 19.71 -2.88 -9.00
CA PRO A 97 20.74 -3.90 -8.93
C PRO A 97 20.27 -5.11 -8.11
N ALA A 98 20.92 -6.25 -8.31
CA ALA A 98 20.52 -7.52 -7.70
C ALA A 98 20.54 -7.47 -6.17
N THR A 99 21.45 -6.68 -5.59
CA THR A 99 21.59 -6.44 -4.15
C THR A 99 20.32 -5.84 -3.53
N GLU A 100 19.75 -4.81 -4.15
CA GLU A 100 18.56 -4.09 -3.69
C GLU A 100 17.32 -4.98 -3.81
N LYS A 101 17.25 -5.81 -4.86
CA LYS A 101 16.21 -6.83 -5.01
C LYS A 101 16.28 -7.86 -3.89
N ILE A 102 17.47 -8.37 -3.55
CA ILE A 102 17.67 -9.32 -2.44
C ILE A 102 17.27 -8.67 -1.11
N ILE A 103 17.71 -7.45 -0.83
CA ILE A 103 17.35 -6.72 0.40
C ILE A 103 15.84 -6.56 0.50
N SER A 104 15.17 -6.17 -0.59
CA SER A 104 13.71 -6.03 -0.59
C SER A 104 13.00 -7.35 -0.26
N LEU A 105 13.50 -8.47 -0.77
CA LEU A 105 12.95 -9.80 -0.52
C LEU A 105 13.16 -10.21 0.94
N VAL A 106 14.34 -9.94 1.51
CA VAL A 106 14.63 -10.17 2.94
C VAL A 106 13.70 -9.36 3.83
N ILE A 107 13.44 -8.09 3.51
CA ILE A 107 12.52 -7.25 4.28
C ILE A 107 11.09 -7.81 4.22
N ILE A 108 10.61 -8.19 3.03
CA ILE A 108 9.27 -8.78 2.86
C ILE A 108 9.14 -10.07 3.68
N VAL A 109 10.14 -10.96 3.62
CA VAL A 109 10.15 -12.20 4.40
C VAL A 109 10.22 -11.90 5.90
N GLY A 110 11.05 -10.94 6.32
CA GLY A 110 11.18 -10.54 7.73
C GLY A 110 9.88 -9.97 8.30
N LEU A 111 9.17 -9.14 7.53
CA LEU A 111 7.85 -8.62 7.92
C LEU A 111 6.81 -9.74 7.98
N GLY A 112 6.80 -10.65 6.99
CA GLY A 112 5.92 -11.82 7.00
C GLY A 112 6.18 -12.75 8.19
N TRP A 113 7.44 -12.93 8.57
CA TRP A 113 7.82 -13.70 9.76
C TRP A 113 7.34 -13.05 11.05
N LEU A 114 7.52 -11.72 11.19
CA LEU A 114 7.02 -10.97 12.33
C LEU A 114 5.50 -11.11 12.45
N LEU A 115 4.76 -11.01 11.34
CA LEU A 115 3.31 -11.19 11.32
C LEU A 115 2.86 -12.55 11.89
N ILE A 116 3.52 -13.64 11.47
CA ILE A 116 3.20 -14.98 11.98
C ILE A 116 3.48 -15.06 13.48
N LYS A 117 4.55 -14.42 13.94
CA LYS A 117 4.98 -14.47 15.35
C LYS A 117 4.14 -13.59 16.27
N THR A 118 3.67 -12.43 15.81
CA THR A 118 2.94 -11.45 16.64
C THR A 118 1.43 -11.52 16.46
N GLY A 119 0.94 -12.11 15.37
CA GLY A 119 -0.48 -12.28 15.08
C GLY A 119 -1.09 -13.60 15.58
N GLY A 120 -0.28 -14.46 16.22
CA GLY A 120 -0.70 -15.69 16.89
C GLY A 120 -0.93 -15.50 18.38
#